data_AF-A0A1F8PK53-F1
#
_entry.id   AF-A0A1F8PK53-F1
#
_cell.length_a   1.000
_cell.length_b   1.000
_cell.length_c   1.000
_cell.angle_alpha   90.00
_cell.angle_beta   90.00
_cell.angle_gamma   90.00
#
_symmetry.space_group_name_H-M   'P 1'
#
loop_
_entity.id
_entity.type
_entity.pdbx_description
1 polymer ?
#
loop_
_entity_poly.entity_id
_entity_poly.type
_entity_poly.pdbx_seq_one_letter_code
_entity_poly.pdbx_strand_id
1 'polypeptide(L)'
;MNTKQQIKVLIAKPGLDGHDRGAKVLTLGLRDAGMETVYTGLRQTPEMIAEAAAREQADVVGLSCLSGAHNYLFPEVVKEMRKKGLDDVMVIGGGNIPREDIPFLLKNG
;
A
#
# COMPACT_ATOMS: atom_id res chain seq x y z
N MET A 1 -3.85 -30.88 -2.74
CA MET A 1 -2.95 -30.21 -1.77
C MET A 1 -3.34 -28.75 -1.79
N ASN A 2 -4.10 -28.28 -0.80
CA ASN A 2 -4.43 -26.87 -0.72
C ASN A 2 -3.28 -26.18 0.02
N THR A 3 -2.23 -25.83 -0.72
CA THR A 3 -1.11 -25.02 -0.23
C THR A 3 -1.71 -23.70 0.22
N LYS A 4 -1.72 -23.46 1.53
CA LYS A 4 -2.15 -22.18 2.11
C LYS A 4 -1.32 -21.09 1.43
N GLN A 5 -1.92 -20.33 0.50
CA GLN A 5 -1.23 -19.21 -0.12
C GLN A 5 -0.87 -18.25 1.01
N GLN A 6 0.43 -18.03 1.15
CA GLN A 6 0.96 -17.11 2.13
C GLN A 6 0.50 -15.71 1.72
N ILE A 7 -0.17 -14.99 2.62
CA ILE A 7 -0.68 -13.64 2.31
C ILE A 7 0.51 -12.78 1.88
N LYS A 8 0.42 -12.18 0.70
CA LYS A 8 1.42 -11.30 0.14
C LYS A 8 1.04 -9.84 0.32
N VAL A 9 1.89 -9.12 1.05
CA VAL A 9 1.67 -7.72 1.39
C VAL A 9 2.72 -6.84 0.72
N LEU A 10 2.28 -5.96 -0.18
CA LEU A 10 3.09 -4.91 -0.77
C LEU A 10 3.02 -3.66 0.11
N ILE A 11 4.14 -3.25 0.72
CA ILE A 11 4.24 -1.99 1.46
C ILE A 11 4.87 -0.93 0.56
N ALA A 12 4.14 0.15 0.31
CA ALA A 12 4.53 1.20 -0.60
C ALA A 12 4.48 2.60 0.00
N LYS A 13 5.33 3.49 -0.55
CA LYS A 13 5.41 4.90 -0.19
C LYS A 13 5.22 5.76 -1.43
N PRO A 14 4.01 6.31 -1.66
CA PRO A 14 3.75 7.13 -2.82
C PRO A 14 4.40 8.52 -2.69
N GLY A 15 4.89 9.05 -3.80
CA GLY A 15 5.43 10.40 -3.88
C GLY A 15 6.77 10.58 -3.16
N LEU A 16 7.08 11.82 -2.76
CA LEU A 16 8.41 12.20 -2.25
C LEU A 16 8.61 11.96 -0.74
N ASP A 17 7.69 11.25 -0.08
CA ASP A 17 7.76 11.01 1.36
C ASP A 17 8.94 10.10 1.72
N GLY A 18 9.94 10.66 2.42
CA GLY A 18 11.14 9.96 2.86
C GLY A 18 10.99 9.20 4.19
N HIS A 19 9.84 9.29 4.87
CA HIS A 19 9.66 8.68 6.19
C HIS A 19 9.40 7.17 6.10
N ASP A 20 10.46 6.36 6.09
CA ASP A 20 10.36 4.92 5.87
C ASP A 20 10.35 4.07 7.14
N ARG A 21 10.67 4.65 8.30
CA ARG A 21 10.81 3.87 9.55
C ARG A 21 9.58 3.03 9.87
N GLY A 22 8.39 3.63 9.83
CA GLY A 22 7.13 2.92 10.12
C GLY A 22 6.86 1.81 9.09
N ALA A 23 7.06 2.10 7.80
CA ALA A 23 6.88 1.14 6.72
C ALA A 23 7.84 -0.07 6.88
N LYS A 24 9.12 0.17 7.16
CA LYS A 24 10.13 -0.87 7.37
C LYS A 24 9.82 -1.75 8.58
N VAL A 25 9.41 -1.16 9.70
CA VAL A 25 9.02 -1.92 10.90
C VAL A 25 7.80 -2.78 10.62
N LEU A 26 6.80 -2.24 9.90
CA LEU A 26 5.62 -3.01 9.51
C LEU A 26 5.99 -4.18 8.58
N THR A 27 6.83 -3.95 7.57
CA THR A 27 7.33 -5.00 6.67
C THR A 27 7.99 -6.14 7.45
N LEU A 28 8.88 -5.82 8.40
CA LEU A 28 9.53 -6.84 9.23
C LEU A 28 8.53 -7.58 10.13
N GLY A 29 7.62 -6.85 10.81
CA GLY A 29 6.63 -7.46 11.68
C GLY A 29 5.64 -8.38 10.96
N LEU A 30 5.21 -8.01 9.75
CA LEU A 30 4.35 -8.85 8.91
C LEU A 30 5.08 -10.10 8.43
N ARG A 31 6.37 -9.97 8.08
CA ARG A 31 7.22 -11.11 7.74
C ARG A 31 7.38 -12.06 8.93
N ASP A 32 7.63 -11.54 10.12
CA ASP A 32 7.76 -12.34 11.34
C ASP A 32 6.44 -13.04 11.71
N ALA A 33 5.30 -12.45 11.34
CA ALA A 33 3.97 -13.07 11.45
C ALA A 33 3.66 -14.10 10.36
N GLY A 34 4.62 -14.39 9.46
CA GLY A 34 4.50 -15.44 8.44
C GLY A 34 3.86 -14.97 7.14
N MET A 35 3.79 -13.67 6.85
CA MET A 35 3.37 -13.14 5.55
C MET A 35 4.56 -12.99 4.60
N GLU A 36 4.30 -13.05 3.29
CA GLU A 36 5.29 -12.63 2.29
C GLU A 36 5.18 -11.11 2.15
N THR A 37 6.29 -10.38 2.26
CA THR A 37 6.24 -8.92 2.25
C THR A 37 7.19 -8.35 1.22
N VAL A 38 6.69 -7.42 0.40
CA VAL A 38 7.49 -6.69 -0.59
C VAL A 38 7.47 -5.21 -0.23
N TYR A 39 8.65 -4.59 -0.05
CA TYR A 39 8.77 -3.15 0.16
C TYR A 39 9.22 -2.46 -1.13
N THR A 40 8.43 -1.52 -1.64
CA THR A 40 8.71 -0.87 -2.94
C THR A 40 9.86 0.13 -2.90
N GLY A 41 10.34 0.51 -1.71
CA GLY A 41 11.25 1.64 -1.56
C GLY A 41 10.55 3.00 -1.62
N LEU A 42 11.36 4.06 -1.67
CA LEU A 42 10.90 5.45 -1.69
C LEU A 42 10.55 5.91 -3.11
N ARG A 43 9.87 7.06 -3.22
CA ARG A 43 9.69 7.81 -4.47
C ARG A 43 8.95 7.05 -5.56
N GLN A 44 7.94 6.28 -5.17
CA GLN A 44 7.13 5.53 -6.13
C GLN A 44 5.95 6.39 -6.60
N THR A 45 5.68 6.36 -7.91
CA THR A 45 4.44 6.95 -8.44
C THR A 45 3.26 6.00 -8.18
N PRO A 46 2.01 6.50 -8.20
CA PRO A 46 0.83 5.66 -8.12
C PRO A 46 0.82 4.50 -9.14
N GLU A 47 1.23 4.78 -10.37
CA GLU A 47 1.33 3.78 -11.45
C GLU A 47 2.36 2.70 -11.14
N MET A 48 3.56 3.08 -10.68
CA MET A 48 4.61 2.12 -10.30
C MET A 48 4.14 1.20 -9.15
N ILE A 49 3.38 1.73 -8.20
CA ILE A 49 2.82 0.94 -7.09
C ILE A 49 1.79 -0.06 -7.62
N ALA A 50 0.87 0.38 -8.49
CA ALA A 50 -0.12 -0.50 -9.09
C ALA A 50 0.53 -1.59 -9.97
N GLU A 51 1.60 -1.27 -10.70
CA GLU A 51 2.40 -2.25 -11.45
C GLU A 51 3.08 -3.27 -10.55
N ALA A 52 3.67 -2.82 -9.45
CA ALA A 52 4.27 -3.71 -8.48
C ALA A 52 3.19 -4.62 -7.87
N ALA A 53 2.03 -4.09 -7.49
CA ALA A 53 0.93 -4.90 -6.93
C ALA A 53 0.48 -6.00 -7.90
N ALA A 54 0.31 -5.67 -9.18
CA ALA A 54 -0.06 -6.65 -10.21
C ALA A 54 1.04 -7.69 -10.44
N ARG A 55 2.30 -7.26 -10.57
CA ARG A 55 3.45 -8.16 -10.83
C ARG A 55 3.70 -9.11 -9.67
N GLU A 56 3.65 -8.60 -8.45
CA GLU A 56 3.89 -9.41 -7.26
C GLU A 56 2.69 -10.31 -6.92
N GLN A 57 1.52 -10.05 -7.50
CA GLN A 57 0.24 -10.69 -7.15
C GLN A 57 -0.08 -10.47 -5.66
N ALA A 58 -0.09 -9.20 -5.25
CA ALA A 58 -0.32 -8.83 -3.86
C ALA A 58 -1.78 -9.09 -3.45
N ASP A 59 -1.98 -9.65 -2.26
CA ASP A 59 -3.30 -9.75 -1.63
C ASP A 59 -3.67 -8.43 -0.91
N VAL A 60 -2.64 -7.72 -0.43
CA VAL A 60 -2.79 -6.46 0.31
C VAL A 60 -1.74 -5.44 -0.15
N VAL A 61 -2.16 -4.19 -0.35
CA VAL A 61 -1.28 -3.04 -0.56
C VAL A 61 -1.39 -2.08 0.63
N GLY A 62 -0.29 -1.90 1.35
CA GLY A 62 -0.17 -0.94 2.45
C GLY A 62 0.51 0.34 2.00
N LEU A 63 -0.20 1.47 2.08
CA LEU A 63 0.31 2.80 1.72
C LEU A 63 0.71 3.58 2.96
N SER A 64 1.93 4.14 2.95
CA SER A 64 2.45 4.96 4.04
C SER A 64 2.76 6.39 3.60
N CYS A 65 2.07 7.38 4.20
CA CYS A 65 2.27 8.80 3.94
C CYS A 65 2.35 9.63 5.23
N LEU A 66 3.45 10.34 5.42
CA LEU A 66 3.67 11.28 6.52
C LEU A 66 3.80 12.74 6.05
N SER A 67 3.76 12.98 4.73
CA SER A 67 3.90 14.31 4.11
C SER A 67 2.58 15.10 4.02
N GLY A 68 1.45 14.53 4.44
CA GLY A 68 0.12 15.15 4.32
C GLY A 68 -0.52 15.04 2.93
N ALA A 69 0.11 14.32 2.01
CA ALA A 69 -0.38 14.15 0.64
C ALA A 69 -1.35 12.96 0.47
N HIS A 70 -1.79 12.32 1.56
CA HIS A 70 -2.61 11.09 1.54
C HIS A 70 -3.94 11.27 0.81
N ASN A 71 -4.62 12.42 0.96
CA ASN A 71 -5.88 12.70 0.28
C ASN A 71 -5.76 12.75 -1.25
N TYR A 72 -4.57 12.98 -1.78
CA TYR A 72 -4.32 12.95 -3.22
C TYR A 72 -3.74 11.60 -3.65
N LEU A 73 -2.69 11.14 -2.97
CA LEU A 73 -1.90 10.00 -3.42
C LEU A 73 -2.61 8.66 -3.22
N PHE A 74 -3.37 8.47 -2.15
CA PHE A 74 -4.01 7.17 -1.90
C PHE A 74 -5.13 6.90 -2.91
N PRO A 75 -6.06 7.84 -3.19
CA PRO A 75 -7.07 7.64 -4.23
C PRO A 75 -6.46 7.42 -5.62
N GLU A 76 -5.38 8.13 -5.97
CA GLU A 76 -4.71 7.91 -7.27
C GLU A 76 -4.06 6.52 -7.36
N VAL A 77 -3.48 6.00 -6.27
CA VAL A 77 -2.96 4.60 -6.27
C VAL A 77 -4.11 3.61 -6.50
N VAL A 78 -5.21 3.74 -5.75
CA VAL A 78 -6.38 2.86 -5.91
C VAL A 78 -6.93 2.92 -7.33
N LYS A 79 -7.03 4.13 -7.90
CA LYS A 79 -7.48 4.33 -9.28
C LYS A 79 -6.57 3.62 -10.29
N GLU A 80 -5.24 3.73 -10.14
CA GLU A 80 -4.31 3.01 -11.01
C GLU A 80 -4.39 1.48 -10.81
N MET A 81 -4.65 1.01 -9.58
CA MET A 81 -4.88 -0.41 -9.29
C MET A 81 -6.15 -0.93 -9.98
N ARG A 82 -7.27 -0.20 -9.88
CA ARG A 82 -8.54 -0.56 -10.54
C ARG A 82 -8.41 -0.59 -12.06
N LYS A 83 -7.68 0.34 -12.67
CA LYS A 83 -7.37 0.29 -14.11
C LYS A 83 -6.65 -0.99 -14.54
N LYS A 84 -5.91 -1.62 -13.63
CA LYS A 84 -5.19 -2.88 -13.85
C LYS A 84 -6.00 -4.11 -13.42
N GLY A 85 -7.27 -3.94 -13.02
CA GLY A 85 -8.16 -5.03 -12.63
C GLY A 85 -7.86 -5.63 -11.24
N LEU A 86 -7.23 -4.85 -10.34
CA LEU A 86 -6.89 -5.25 -8.98
C LEU A 86 -8.00 -4.89 -7.98
N ASP A 87 -9.27 -5.08 -8.35
CA ASP A 87 -10.44 -4.70 -7.55
C ASP A 87 -10.62 -5.56 -6.29
N ASP A 88 -10.00 -6.74 -6.25
CA ASP A 88 -10.02 -7.70 -5.15
C ASP A 88 -8.86 -7.52 -4.15
N VAL A 89 -7.87 -6.69 -4.48
CA VAL A 89 -6.71 -6.42 -3.62
C VAL A 89 -7.08 -5.44 -2.51
N MET A 90 -6.87 -5.82 -1.26
CA MET A 90 -7.17 -4.94 -0.12
C MET A 90 -6.14 -3.81 -0.04
N VAL A 91 -6.62 -2.57 0.10
CA VAL A 91 -5.74 -1.40 0.32
C VAL A 91 -5.89 -0.91 1.75
N ILE A 92 -4.76 -0.79 2.45
CA ILE A 92 -4.69 -0.17 3.78
C ILE A 92 -3.82 1.08 3.75
N GLY A 93 -4.21 2.11 4.50
CA GLY A 93 -3.48 3.37 4.59
C GLY A 93 -3.01 3.67 6.00
N GLY A 94 -1.81 4.23 6.14
CA GLY A 94 -1.25 4.64 7.43
C GLY A 94 -0.26 5.80 7.31
N GLY A 95 0.11 6.33 8.48
CA GLY A 95 1.00 7.49 8.60
C GLY A 95 0.36 8.61 9.41
N ASN A 96 0.66 9.86 9.07
CA ASN A 96 0.10 11.02 9.77
C ASN A 96 -1.21 11.47 9.11
N ILE A 97 -2.28 10.72 9.39
CA ILE A 97 -3.60 10.93 8.77
C ILE A 97 -4.56 11.52 9.82
N PRO A 98 -4.97 12.80 9.67
CA PRO A 98 -6.02 13.41 10.48
C PRO A 98 -7.33 12.60 10.46
N ARG A 99 -8.02 12.53 11.59
CA ARG A 99 -9.28 11.76 11.69
C ARG A 99 -10.37 12.25 10.74
N GLU A 100 -10.39 13.55 10.46
CA GLU A 100 -11.30 14.19 9.51
C GLU A 100 -11.07 13.79 8.04
N ASP A 101 -9.88 13.32 7.69
CA ASP A 101 -9.54 12.87 6.34
C ASP A 101 -9.98 11.41 6.07
N ILE A 102 -10.13 10.60 7.13
CA ILE A 102 -10.47 9.17 7.00
C ILE A 102 -11.77 8.94 6.21
N PRO A 103 -12.89 9.65 6.46
CA PRO A 103 -14.11 9.47 5.67
C PRO A 103 -13.92 9.75 4.18
N PHE A 104 -13.09 10.74 3.83
CA PHE A 104 -12.76 11.04 2.43
C PHE A 104 -11.96 9.89 1.81
N LEU A 105 -10.95 9.38 2.51
CA LEU A 105 -10.12 8.27 2.02
C LEU A 105 -10.93 6.99 1.82
N LEU A 106 -11.78 6.61 2.77
CA LEU A 106 -12.62 5.41 2.66
C LEU A 106 -13.64 5.50 1.51
N LYS A 107 -14.08 6.71 1.15
CA LYS A 107 -15.02 6.93 0.05
C LYS A 107 -14.35 6.92 -1.33
N ASN A 108 -13.10 7.37 -1.41
CA ASN A 108 -12.38 7.57 -2.68
C ASN A 108 -11.26 6.55 -2.91
N GLY A 109 -11.07 5.60 -2.00
CA GLY A 109 -10.17 4.45 -2.08
C GLY A 109 -10.90 3.14 -2.28
#